data_AF-V4A172-F1
#
_entry.id   AF-V4A172-F1
#
_cell.length_a   1.000
_cell.length_b   1.000
_cell.length_c   1.000
_cell.angle_alpha   90.00
_cell.angle_beta   90.00
_cell.angle_gamma   90.00
#
_symmetry.space_group_name_H-M   'P 1'
#
loop_
_entity.id
_entity.type
_entity.pdbx_description
1 polymer ?
#
loop_
_entity_poly.entity_id
_entity_poly.type
_entity_poly.pdbx_seq_one_letter_code
_entity_poly.pdbx_strand_id
1 'polypeptide(L)'
;MQWLLLTILALATLGSVAALSCRQCQPDHECPALPNDGKCHPARRPCSCCDECAGLRGDDCGPFTARCHPDLVCVNENGEEKETVQWHEKFKGVCKRSKAERAERACKRLNQLFRLFNSTNGRPGRFLRRWLKRLYKRCLAKYNVN
;
A
#
# COMPACT_ATOMS: atom_id res chain seq x y z
N MET A 1 8.73 53.56 2.27
CA MET A 1 7.92 52.58 3.03
C MET A 1 7.72 51.24 2.31
N GLN A 2 7.58 51.20 0.98
CA GLN A 2 7.44 49.96 0.18
C GLN A 2 8.53 48.88 0.45
N TRP A 3 9.80 49.31 0.54
CA TRP A 3 10.94 48.41 0.76
C TRP A 3 10.93 47.71 2.12
N LEU A 4 10.39 48.34 3.16
CA LEU A 4 10.27 47.73 4.49
C LEU A 4 9.17 46.66 4.55
N LEU A 5 8.10 46.81 3.77
CA LEU A 5 7.05 45.80 3.67
C LEU A 5 7.53 44.54 2.96
N LEU A 6 8.35 44.70 1.92
CA LEU A 6 8.93 43.56 1.18
C LEU A 6 9.93 42.77 2.00
N THR A 7 10.75 43.43 2.83
CA THR A 7 11.69 42.73 3.72
C THR A 7 10.96 41.98 4.84
N ILE A 8 9.94 42.59 5.46
CA ILE A 8 9.13 41.90 6.49
C ILE A 8 8.41 40.68 5.90
N LEU A 9 7.86 40.79 4.68
CA LEU A 9 7.22 39.67 3.99
C LEU A 9 8.21 38.54 3.68
N ALA A 10 9.43 38.86 3.26
CA ALA A 10 10.48 37.88 2.99
C ALA A 10 10.98 37.17 4.26
N LEU A 11 11.13 37.88 5.39
CA LEU A 11 11.50 37.26 6.66
C LEU A 11 10.38 36.35 7.20
N ALA A 12 9.11 36.73 7.03
CA ALA A 12 7.96 35.91 7.45
C ALA A 12 7.83 34.60 6.65
N THR A 13 8.13 34.63 5.34
CA THR A 13 8.07 33.42 4.50
C THR A 13 9.21 32.45 4.81
N LEU A 14 10.43 32.94 5.07
CA LEU A 14 11.57 32.10 5.47
C LEU A 14 11.35 31.37 6.79
N GLY A 15 10.76 32.03 7.80
CA GLY A 15 10.45 31.39 9.09
C GLY A 15 9.38 30.29 8.99
N SER A 16 8.49 30.37 8.01
CA SER A 16 7.40 29.41 7.83
C SER A 16 7.86 28.07 7.24
N VAL A 17 8.93 28.06 6.44
CA VAL A 17 9.42 26.84 5.78
C VAL A 17 10.10 25.88 6.74
N ALA A 18 10.71 26.40 7.81
CA ALA A 18 11.36 25.59 8.85
C ALA A 18 10.36 24.80 9.73
N ALA A 19 9.06 25.13 9.69
CA ALA A 19 8.04 24.46 10.49
C ALA A 19 7.53 23.14 9.89
N LEU A 20 7.89 22.82 8.63
CA LEU A 20 7.40 21.65 7.89
C LEU A 20 8.44 20.53 7.75
N SER A 21 9.66 20.71 8.28
CA SER A 21 10.70 19.69 8.25
C SER A 21 10.69 18.85 9.53
N CYS A 22 10.90 17.55 9.38
CA CYS A 22 11.15 16.68 10.52
C CYS A 22 12.45 17.12 11.22
N ARG A 23 12.48 17.01 12.55
CA ARG A 23 13.72 17.20 13.30
C ARG A 23 14.76 16.18 12.82
N GLN A 24 15.98 16.64 12.57
CA GLN A 24 17.08 15.74 12.24
C GLN A 24 17.36 14.79 13.40
N CYS A 25 17.59 13.53 13.07
CA CYS A 25 17.96 12.51 14.04
C CYS A 25 19.33 12.83 14.64
N GLN A 26 19.48 12.63 15.94
CA GLN A 26 20.79 12.75 16.58
C GLN A 26 21.71 11.63 16.05
N PRO A 27 22.98 11.94 15.73
CA PRO A 27 23.91 10.94 15.19
C PRO A 27 24.14 9.77 16.15
N ASP A 28 24.09 10.02 17.46
CA ASP A 28 24.29 9.02 18.51
C ASP A 28 22.98 8.36 18.97
N HIS A 29 21.89 8.51 18.21
CA HIS A 29 20.62 7.88 18.58
C HIS A 29 20.64 6.38 18.24
N GLU A 30 20.72 5.55 19.27
CA GLU A 30 20.67 4.10 19.11
C GLU A 30 19.22 3.62 18.90
N CYS A 31 18.98 3.04 17.72
CA CYS A 31 17.69 2.43 17.39
C CYS A 31 17.63 0.98 17.89
N PRO A 32 16.46 0.53 18.38
CA PRO A 32 16.28 -0.86 18.75
C PRO A 32 16.45 -1.76 17.52
N ALA A 33 17.11 -2.90 17.72
CA ALA A 33 17.23 -3.90 16.66
C ALA A 33 15.85 -4.47 16.31
N LEU A 34 15.56 -4.57 15.01
CA LEU A 34 14.36 -5.25 14.55
C LEU A 34 14.52 -6.77 14.73
N PRO A 35 13.41 -7.50 14.99
CA PRO A 35 13.44 -8.95 15.05
C PRO A 35 13.91 -9.55 13.72
N ASN A 36 14.82 -10.54 13.79
CA ASN A 36 15.41 -11.22 12.63
C ASN A 36 14.66 -12.51 12.27
N ASP A 37 13.32 -12.45 12.32
CA ASP A 37 12.43 -13.59 12.08
C ASP A 37 11.98 -13.70 10.61
N GLY A 38 12.45 -12.79 9.75
CA GLY A 38 12.13 -12.74 8.32
C GLY A 38 10.69 -12.34 8.00
N LYS A 39 9.85 -12.12 9.01
CA LYS A 39 8.45 -11.67 8.87
C LYS A 39 8.34 -10.15 9.05
N CYS A 40 9.24 -9.57 9.81
CA CYS A 40 9.32 -8.14 10.00
C CYS A 40 9.96 -7.47 8.76
N HIS A 41 9.15 -6.72 8.02
CA HIS A 41 9.66 -5.83 6.97
C HIS A 41 9.95 -4.47 7.58
N PRO A 42 11.16 -3.89 7.42
CA PRO A 42 11.47 -2.60 8.00
C PRO A 42 10.63 -1.50 7.35
N ALA A 43 9.96 -0.71 8.18
CA ALA A 43 9.19 0.45 7.78
C ALA A 43 9.44 1.60 8.77
N ARG A 44 9.30 2.84 8.30
CA ARG A 44 9.54 4.04 9.10
C ARG A 44 8.30 4.92 9.12
N ARG A 45 7.89 5.37 10.31
CA ARG A 45 6.83 6.39 10.45
C ARG A 45 7.34 7.74 9.95
N PRO A 46 6.46 8.65 9.50
CA PRO A 46 6.89 10.01 9.19
C PRO A 46 7.58 10.65 10.39
N CYS A 47 8.72 11.30 10.14
CA CYS A 47 9.57 11.96 11.14
C CYS A 47 10.12 11.06 12.26
N SER A 48 9.92 9.74 12.22
CA SER A 48 10.63 8.83 13.12
C SER A 48 12.06 8.60 12.63
N CYS A 49 12.98 8.40 13.57
CA CYS A 49 14.39 8.16 13.27
C CYS A 49 14.70 6.68 13.03
N CYS A 50 13.97 5.81 13.71
CA CYS A 50 14.21 4.37 13.71
C CYS A 50 13.23 3.63 12.82
N ASP A 51 13.69 2.52 12.26
CA ASP A 51 12.83 1.57 11.59
C ASP A 51 12.10 0.71 12.62
N GLU A 52 10.88 0.32 12.25
CA GLU A 52 10.03 -0.60 12.99
C GLU A 52 9.42 -1.62 12.02
N CYS A 53 8.73 -2.62 12.54
CA CYS A 53 8.07 -3.58 11.65
C CYS A 53 6.87 -2.92 10.95
N ALA A 54 6.77 -3.17 9.65
CA ALA A 54 5.63 -2.79 8.84
C ALA A 54 4.32 -3.40 9.38
N GLY A 55 3.21 -2.69 9.19
CA GLY A 55 1.88 -3.13 9.59
C GLY A 55 1.48 -4.42 8.88
N LEU A 56 1.00 -5.38 9.65
CA LEU A 56 0.52 -6.68 9.17
C LEU A 56 -0.97 -6.58 8.79
N ARG A 57 -1.48 -7.68 8.22
CA ARG A 57 -2.87 -7.73 7.78
C ARG A 57 -3.82 -7.59 8.97
N GLY A 58 -4.69 -6.59 8.90
CA GLY A 58 -5.64 -6.29 9.98
C GLY A 58 -5.19 -5.17 10.91
N ASP A 59 -3.94 -4.74 10.81
CA ASP A 59 -3.43 -3.61 11.59
C ASP A 59 -3.96 -2.28 11.04
N ASP A 60 -4.17 -1.33 11.94
CA ASP A 60 -4.55 0.03 11.58
C ASP A 60 -3.43 0.74 10.82
N CYS A 61 -3.81 1.52 9.82
CA CYS A 61 -2.90 2.30 8.99
C CYS A 61 -3.43 3.71 8.75
N GLY A 62 -2.52 4.66 8.59
CA GLY A 62 -2.83 6.06 8.38
C GLY A 62 -1.60 6.93 8.16
N PRO A 63 -1.73 8.27 8.26
CA PRO A 63 -0.67 9.20 7.95
C PRO A 63 0.53 9.12 8.89
N PHE A 64 0.32 8.74 10.16
CA PHE A 64 1.35 8.77 11.21
C PHE A 64 1.71 7.39 11.77
N THR A 65 1.23 6.33 11.11
CA THR A 65 1.55 4.94 11.49
C THR A 65 2.72 4.42 10.66
N ALA A 66 3.25 3.25 11.03
CA ALA A 66 4.08 2.47 10.13
C ALA A 66 3.33 2.23 8.81
N ARG A 67 4.08 2.10 7.71
CA ARG A 67 3.51 1.63 6.45
C ARG A 67 3.13 0.16 6.58
N CYS A 68 2.12 -0.27 5.83
CA CYS A 68 1.79 -1.69 5.73
C CYS A 68 2.95 -2.47 5.09
N HIS A 69 3.00 -3.78 5.33
CA HIS A 69 3.91 -4.69 4.62
C HIS A 69 3.79 -4.49 3.10
N PRO A 70 4.86 -4.62 2.30
CA PRO A 70 4.83 -4.38 0.84
C PRO A 70 3.76 -5.16 0.07
N ASP A 71 3.34 -6.32 0.59
CA ASP A 71 2.26 -7.14 0.02
C ASP A 71 0.85 -6.64 0.40
N LEU A 72 0.75 -5.55 1.16
CA LEU A 72 -0.49 -5.01 1.70
C LEU A 72 -0.60 -3.52 1.34
N VAL A 73 -1.84 -3.05 1.27
CA VAL A 73 -2.19 -1.65 1.04
C VAL A 73 -3.10 -1.16 2.16
N CYS A 74 -3.05 0.13 2.45
CA CYS A 74 -3.92 0.74 3.44
C CYS A 74 -5.30 0.98 2.82
N VAL A 75 -6.35 0.41 3.41
CA VAL A 75 -7.71 0.49 2.86
C VAL A 75 -8.65 1.11 3.89
N ASN A 76 -9.29 2.22 3.52
CA ASN A 76 -10.27 2.88 4.40
C ASN A 76 -11.64 2.18 4.38
N GLU A 77 -12.58 2.71 5.17
CA GLU A 77 -13.96 2.19 5.25
C GLU A 77 -14.72 2.33 3.93
N ASN A 78 -14.39 3.34 3.12
CA ASN A 78 -14.96 3.56 1.79
C ASN A 78 -14.38 2.60 0.73
N GLY A 79 -13.40 1.77 1.10
CA GLY A 79 -12.74 0.84 0.20
C GLY A 79 -11.75 1.48 -0.77
N GLU A 80 -11.34 2.72 -0.53
CA GLU A 80 -10.23 3.37 -1.22
C GLU A 80 -8.91 2.76 -0.75
N GLU A 81 -7.99 2.50 -1.68
CA GLU A 81 -6.72 1.87 -1.38
C GLU A 81 -5.60 2.89 -1.59
N LYS A 82 -4.71 3.01 -0.62
CA LYS A 82 -3.50 3.83 -0.71
C LYS A 82 -2.28 3.02 -0.29
N GLU A 83 -1.27 3.03 -1.14
CA GLU A 83 0.03 2.43 -0.83
C GLU A 83 0.82 3.29 0.15
N THR A 84 0.78 4.61 -0.04
CA THR A 84 1.33 5.59 0.90
C THR A 84 0.26 6.61 1.25
N VAL A 85 0.03 6.80 2.54
CA VAL A 85 -0.84 7.84 3.08
C VAL A 85 0.01 9.07 3.35
N GLN A 86 -0.37 10.22 2.79
CA GLN A 86 0.37 11.45 3.02
C GLN A 86 0.03 12.03 4.39
N TRP A 87 1.00 12.66 5.06
CA TRP A 87 0.85 13.17 6.43
C TRP A 87 -0.29 14.19 6.61
N HIS A 88 -0.63 14.94 5.56
CA HIS A 88 -1.68 15.97 5.57
C HIS A 88 -3.07 15.40 5.29
N GLU A 89 -3.17 14.14 4.91
CA GLU A 89 -4.45 13.49 4.61
C GLU A 89 -5.08 12.92 5.88
N LYS A 90 -6.39 13.16 6.06
CA LYS A 90 -7.19 12.49 7.08
C LYS A 90 -7.61 11.09 6.60
N PHE A 91 -6.64 10.24 6.27
CA PHE A 91 -6.90 8.88 5.83
C PHE A 91 -6.62 7.90 6.96
N LYS A 92 -7.65 7.16 7.37
CA LYS A 92 -7.52 6.06 8.32
C LYS A 92 -8.09 4.80 7.69
N GLY A 93 -7.40 3.70 7.88
CA GLY A 93 -7.80 2.44 7.30
C GLY A 93 -7.13 1.28 8.00
N VAL A 94 -7.19 0.13 7.33
CA VAL A 94 -6.63 -1.12 7.81
C VAL A 94 -5.79 -1.75 6.70
N CYS A 95 -4.65 -2.33 7.04
CA CYS A 95 -3.79 -3.04 6.11
C CYS A 95 -4.51 -4.28 5.55
N LYS A 96 -4.80 -4.26 4.25
CA LYS A 96 -5.47 -5.33 3.52
C LYS A 96 -4.70 -5.65 2.25
N ARG A 97 -4.97 -6.81 1.66
CA ARG A 97 -4.42 -7.15 0.35
C ARG A 97 -5.07 -6.30 -0.73
N SER A 98 -4.28 -5.83 -1.68
CA SER A 98 -4.74 -4.94 -2.74
C SER A 98 -5.87 -5.57 -3.56
N LYS A 99 -6.75 -4.75 -4.15
CA LYS A 99 -7.76 -5.21 -5.11
C LYS A 99 -7.12 -5.99 -6.26
N ALA A 100 -5.95 -5.56 -6.72
CA ALA A 100 -5.19 -6.23 -7.77
C ALA A 100 -4.77 -7.64 -7.35
N GLU A 101 -4.16 -7.82 -6.17
CA GLU A 101 -3.73 -9.14 -5.69
C GLU A 101 -4.93 -10.07 -5.40
N ARG A 102 -6.02 -9.50 -4.85
CA ARG A 102 -7.28 -10.23 -4.65
C ARG A 102 -7.86 -10.70 -5.99
N ALA A 103 -7.85 -9.85 -7.00
CA ALA A 103 -8.32 -10.17 -8.34
C ALA A 103 -7.42 -11.22 -9.01
N GLU A 104 -6.10 -11.08 -8.94
CA GLU A 104 -5.15 -12.06 -9.48
C GLU A 104 -5.39 -13.46 -8.90
N ARG A 105 -5.58 -13.57 -7.58
CA ARG A 105 -5.85 -14.87 -6.93
C ARG A 105 -7.22 -15.43 -7.32
N ALA A 106 -8.22 -14.59 -7.52
CA ALA A 106 -9.49 -15.01 -8.11
C ALA A 106 -9.30 -15.53 -9.55
N CYS A 107 -8.52 -14.84 -10.39
CA CYS A 107 -8.21 -15.29 -11.75
C CYS A 107 -7.42 -16.61 -11.73
N LYS A 108 -6.43 -16.78 -10.85
CA LYS A 108 -5.66 -18.03 -10.68
C LYS A 108 -6.57 -19.20 -10.28
N ARG A 109 -7.51 -18.99 -9.36
CA ARG A 109 -8.51 -20.02 -8.99
C ARG A 109 -9.40 -20.43 -10.17
N LEU A 110 -9.85 -19.47 -10.98
CA LEU A 110 -10.61 -19.76 -12.21
C LEU A 110 -9.79 -20.61 -13.19
N ASN A 111 -8.49 -20.33 -13.34
CA ASN A 111 -7.61 -21.12 -14.19
C ASN A 111 -7.41 -22.55 -13.64
N GLN A 112 -7.26 -22.70 -12.32
CA GLN A 112 -7.15 -24.02 -11.68
C GLN A 112 -8.41 -24.85 -11.90
N LEU A 113 -9.60 -24.26 -11.75
CA LEU A 113 -10.88 -24.91 -12.07
C LEU A 113 -10.94 -25.33 -13.53
N PHE A 114 -10.53 -24.46 -14.46
CA PHE A 114 -10.46 -24.80 -15.88
C PHE A 114 -9.54 -26.00 -16.16
N ARG A 115 -8.39 -26.12 -15.47
CA ARG A 115 -7.49 -27.28 -15.59
C ARG A 115 -8.15 -28.56 -15.07
N LEU A 116 -8.81 -28.51 -13.91
CA LEU A 116 -9.53 -29.65 -13.35
C LEU A 116 -10.64 -30.16 -14.30
N PHE A 117 -11.42 -29.25 -14.89
CA PHE A 117 -12.45 -29.60 -15.88
C PHE A 117 -11.88 -30.22 -17.16
N ASN A 118 -10.65 -29.87 -17.55
CA ASN A 118 -10.00 -30.51 -18.70
C ASN A 118 -9.44 -31.90 -18.37
N SER A 119 -9.15 -32.19 -17.10
CA SER A 119 -8.56 -33.46 -16.66
C SER A 119 -9.60 -34.56 -16.45
N THR A 120 -10.87 -34.21 -16.24
CA THR A 120 -11.95 -35.19 -16.07
C THR A 120 -12.38 -35.77 -17.42
N ASN A 121 -12.36 -37.10 -17.56
CA ASN A 121 -12.79 -37.84 -18.77
C ASN A 121 -14.28 -37.66 -19.15
N GLY A 122 -15.10 -37.07 -18.28
CA GLY A 122 -16.47 -36.69 -18.61
C GLY A 122 -16.47 -35.44 -19.47
N ARG A 123 -16.92 -35.53 -20.74
CA ARG A 123 -17.01 -34.41 -21.70
C ARG A 123 -17.69 -33.19 -21.06
N PRO A 124 -16.96 -32.19 -20.52
CA PRO A 124 -17.58 -30.93 -20.16
C PRO A 124 -17.95 -30.27 -21.48
N GLY A 125 -19.21 -29.84 -21.61
CA GLY A 125 -19.72 -29.22 -22.84
C GLY A 125 -18.73 -28.18 -23.36
N ARG A 126 -18.41 -28.22 -24.66
CA ARG A 126 -17.50 -27.26 -25.34
C ARG A 126 -17.80 -25.80 -24.97
N PHE A 127 -19.06 -25.52 -24.64
CA PHE A 127 -19.55 -24.25 -24.14
C PHE A 127 -18.91 -23.82 -22.81
N LEU A 128 -18.88 -24.68 -21.80
CA LEU A 128 -18.37 -24.37 -20.46
C LEU A 128 -16.87 -24.03 -20.48
N ARG A 129 -16.09 -24.79 -21.28
CA ARG A 129 -14.65 -24.52 -21.48
C ARG A 129 -14.40 -23.17 -22.15
N ARG A 130 -15.15 -22.84 -23.21
CA ARG A 130 -15.04 -21.54 -23.90
C ARG A 130 -15.45 -20.39 -22.98
N TRP A 131 -16.48 -20.59 -22.16
CA TRP A 131 -16.96 -19.61 -21.20
C TRP A 131 -15.93 -19.32 -20.10
N LEU A 132 -15.37 -20.35 -19.46
CA LEU A 132 -14.29 -20.23 -18.45
C LEU A 132 -13.05 -19.52 -19.02
N LYS A 133 -12.61 -19.89 -20.23
CA LYS A 133 -11.45 -19.25 -20.89
C LYS A 133 -11.71 -17.76 -21.18
N ARG A 134 -12.94 -17.39 -21.54
CA ARG A 134 -13.33 -15.98 -21.72
C ARG A 134 -13.36 -15.22 -20.40
N LEU A 135 -13.88 -15.82 -19.33
CA LEU A 135 -13.88 -15.21 -18.00
C LEU A 135 -12.46 -14.96 -17.50
N TYR A 136 -11.56 -15.94 -17.64
CA TYR A 136 -10.17 -15.78 -17.25
C TYR A 136 -9.47 -14.65 -18.03
N LYS A 137 -9.64 -14.60 -19.36
CA LYS A 137 -9.09 -13.49 -20.17
C LYS A 137 -9.65 -12.12 -19.78
N ARG A 138 -10.96 -12.03 -19.50
CA ARG A 138 -11.58 -10.78 -19.01
C ARG A 138 -11.06 -10.39 -17.63
N CYS A 139 -10.80 -11.36 -16.77
CA CYS A 139 -10.22 -11.17 -15.44
C CYS A 139 -8.82 -10.54 -15.55
N LEU A 140 -7.92 -11.15 -16.33
CA LEU A 140 -6.58 -10.60 -16.56
C LEU A 140 -6.61 -9.18 -17.15
N ALA A 141 -7.41 -8.98 -18.19
CA ALA A 141 -7.51 -7.70 -18.90
C ALA A 141 -8.05 -6.56 -18.03
N LYS A 142 -9.00 -6.85 -17.11
CA LYS A 142 -9.60 -5.82 -16.25
C LYS A 142 -8.65 -5.32 -15.16
N TYR A 143 -7.72 -6.15 -14.71
CA TYR A 143 -6.84 -5.85 -13.59
C TYR A 143 -5.39 -5.63 -13.99
N ASN A 144 -5.10 -5.52 -15.29
CA ASN A 144 -3.76 -5.34 -15.84
C ASN A 144 -2.74 -6.36 -15.29
N VAL A 145 -3.22 -7.57 -15.00
CA VAL A 145 -2.41 -8.68 -14.54
C VAL A 145 -1.83 -9.31 -15.81
N ASN A 146 -0.55 -9.03 -16.08
CA ASN A 146 0.19 -9.62 -17.20
C ASN A 146 0.61 -11.06 -16.93
#